data_AF-A0A971EU20-F1
#
_entry.id   AF-A0A971EU20-F1
#
_cell.length_a   1.000
_cell.length_b   1.000
_cell.length_c   1.000
_cell.angle_alpha   90.00
_cell.angle_beta   90.00
_cell.angle_gamma   90.00
#
_symmetry.space_group_name_H-M   'P 1'
#
loop_
_entity.id
_entity.type
_entity.pdbx_description
1 polymer ?
#
loop_
_entity_poly.entity_id
_entity_poly.type
_entity_poly.pdbx_seq_one_letter_code
_entity_poly.pdbx_strand_id
1 'polypeptide(L)'
;MMIEAAGQQAASEIGIDWRSVPADGRWHETPAEGKSSRNGAGRIRLFPDGDGGICWNHLSGDSRLFWAQDDTELNPAEREARKRRSDEARREAEAERRRLAAEAATRAAELWKAGGPATGNPYLQRKGVKSCDTLRQIDAEKAARLIGYLPKSKGEPMTGSLLLVPVMTEGRLSSVQLIGGDGVKHFLKGGQIRGGYWATGKLPDNDDGLTVAIAEGVATALSISEATGWPVAAALSCGNLPAVAGDLRTRYPKARLVVCSDKGNGEADARKAAAEAGSILAVPAIEGPDTDFNDLATAKGLEEVKRQLEAATETEKKTPPRLHVITVAELLKLDLPPRETILAPWLPAQGLCMVYAPRGVGKTHFSLGVSYAVASGGSFLTWEAPSPRGVL
;
A
#
# COMPACT_ATOMS: atom_id res chain seq x y z
N MET A 1 -28.59 -7.92 1.08
CA MET A 1 -28.18 -6.78 1.93
C MET A 1 -28.84 -5.52 1.37
N MET A 2 -29.18 -4.48 2.14
CA MET A 2 -29.64 -3.22 1.51
C MET A 2 -28.47 -2.69 0.66
N ILE A 3 -28.71 -2.31 -0.62
CA ILE A 3 -27.66 -1.85 -1.54
C ILE A 3 -26.76 -0.76 -0.93
N GLU A 4 -27.34 0.07 -0.07
CA GLU A 4 -26.62 1.10 0.69
C GLU A 4 -25.52 0.52 1.59
N ALA A 5 -25.76 -0.62 2.26
CA ALA A 5 -24.76 -1.23 3.12
C ALA A 5 -23.56 -1.78 2.31
N ALA A 6 -23.84 -2.42 1.17
CA ALA A 6 -22.80 -2.90 0.26
C ALA A 6 -22.01 -1.72 -0.36
N GLY A 7 -22.71 -0.65 -0.71
CA GLY A 7 -22.12 0.59 -1.20
C GLY A 7 -21.25 1.29 -0.16
N GLN A 8 -21.73 1.40 1.08
CA GLN A 8 -20.98 1.95 2.22
C GLN A 8 -19.69 1.17 2.48
N GLN A 9 -19.76 -0.16 2.48
CA GLN A 9 -18.59 -1.00 2.64
C GLN A 9 -17.59 -0.75 1.50
N ALA A 10 -18.05 -0.78 0.24
CA ALA A 10 -17.16 -0.56 -0.90
C ALA A 10 -16.56 0.85 -0.97
N ALA A 11 -17.30 1.86 -0.51
CA ALA A 11 -16.83 3.23 -0.40
C ALA A 11 -15.71 3.36 0.66
N SER A 12 -15.91 2.77 1.85
CA SER A 12 -14.92 2.77 2.92
C SER A 12 -13.66 1.98 2.55
N GLU A 13 -13.80 0.84 1.87
CA GLU A 13 -12.66 0.04 1.37
C GLU A 13 -11.73 0.82 0.42
N ILE A 14 -12.22 1.88 -0.23
CA ILE A 14 -11.42 2.76 -1.09
C ILE A 14 -11.30 4.19 -0.54
N GLY A 15 -11.69 4.43 0.72
CA GLY A 15 -11.52 5.71 1.41
C GLY A 15 -12.33 6.88 0.83
N ILE A 16 -13.56 6.63 0.40
CA ILE A 16 -14.52 7.69 0.02
C ILE A 16 -15.76 7.66 0.89
N ASP A 17 -16.36 8.84 1.11
CA ASP A 17 -17.61 8.94 1.85
C ASP A 17 -18.76 8.41 0.99
N TRP A 18 -19.62 7.56 1.57
CA TRP A 18 -20.84 7.15 0.90
C TRP A 18 -21.87 8.29 0.86
N ARG A 19 -22.50 8.49 -0.29
CA ARG A 19 -23.71 9.30 -0.45
C ARG A 19 -24.79 8.46 -1.09
N SER A 20 -26.02 8.65 -0.63
CA SER A 20 -27.18 8.07 -1.32
C SER A 20 -27.33 8.77 -2.68
N VAL A 21 -27.29 7.98 -3.75
CA VAL A 21 -27.32 8.46 -5.15
C VAL A 21 -28.39 7.66 -5.90
N PRO A 22 -29.03 8.25 -6.93
CA PRO A 22 -30.06 7.53 -7.69
C PRO A 22 -29.45 6.41 -8.56
N ALA A 23 -30.23 5.37 -8.81
CA ALA A 23 -29.93 4.31 -9.78
C ALA A 23 -30.16 4.78 -11.23
N ASP A 24 -29.53 5.88 -11.62
CA ASP A 24 -29.70 6.50 -12.94
C ASP A 24 -28.58 6.12 -13.93
N GLY A 25 -27.65 5.25 -13.52
CA GLY A 25 -26.49 4.85 -14.31
C GLY A 25 -25.43 5.95 -14.48
N ARG A 26 -25.54 7.07 -13.76
CA ARG A 26 -24.62 8.21 -13.86
C ARG A 26 -23.66 8.25 -12.67
N TRP A 27 -22.55 8.97 -12.87
CA TRP A 27 -21.60 9.24 -11.80
C TRP A 27 -22.05 10.43 -10.97
N HIS A 28 -22.02 10.28 -9.66
CA HIS A 28 -22.35 11.30 -8.67
C HIS A 28 -21.15 11.56 -7.77
N GLU A 29 -20.75 12.82 -7.59
CA GLU A 29 -19.57 13.16 -6.82
C GLU A 29 -19.74 12.97 -5.31
N THR A 30 -18.68 12.49 -4.68
CA THR A 30 -18.60 12.34 -3.23
C THR A 30 -17.21 12.71 -2.71
N PRO A 31 -17.06 13.22 -1.49
CA PRO A 31 -15.75 13.46 -0.89
C PRO A 31 -14.99 12.18 -0.57
N ALA A 32 -13.68 12.31 -0.46
CA ALA A 32 -12.83 11.30 0.16
C ALA A 32 -12.94 11.41 1.69
N GLU A 33 -12.74 10.29 2.40
CA GLU A 33 -12.80 10.27 3.87
C GLU A 33 -11.89 11.36 4.49
N GLY A 34 -12.42 12.09 5.47
CA GLY A 34 -11.70 13.18 6.15
C GLY A 34 -11.48 14.45 5.32
N LYS A 35 -12.12 14.59 4.15
CA LYS A 35 -12.12 15.83 3.36
C LYS A 35 -13.40 16.64 3.53
N SER A 36 -13.33 17.93 3.19
CA SER A 36 -14.52 18.80 3.16
C SER A 36 -15.61 18.23 2.27
N SER A 37 -16.88 18.39 2.67
CA SER A 37 -18.05 17.92 1.94
C SER A 37 -18.20 18.50 0.54
N ARG A 38 -17.48 19.56 0.20
CA ARG A 38 -17.44 20.16 -1.15
C ARG A 38 -16.36 19.57 -2.05
N ASN A 39 -15.60 18.58 -1.58
CA ASN A 39 -14.54 17.95 -2.36
C ASN A 39 -15.12 16.84 -3.25
N GLY A 40 -14.93 16.91 -4.57
CA GLY A 40 -15.25 15.83 -5.53
C GLY A 40 -14.13 14.81 -5.67
N ALA A 41 -13.55 14.36 -4.56
CA ALA A 41 -12.40 13.45 -4.55
C ALA A 41 -12.77 11.98 -4.85
N GLY A 42 -14.05 11.66 -4.88
CA GLY A 42 -14.59 10.37 -5.30
C GLY A 42 -15.88 10.52 -6.10
N ARG A 43 -16.37 9.40 -6.62
CA ARG A 43 -17.65 9.32 -7.31
C ARG A 43 -18.30 7.95 -7.13
N ILE A 44 -19.62 7.92 -7.14
CA ILE A 44 -20.45 6.73 -6.99
C ILE A 44 -21.37 6.64 -8.21
N ARG A 45 -21.51 5.43 -8.79
CA ARG A 45 -22.48 5.14 -9.83
C ARG A 45 -23.23 3.88 -9.46
N LEU A 46 -24.55 3.99 -9.27
CA LEU A 46 -25.43 2.84 -9.19
C LEU A 46 -25.84 2.38 -10.60
N PHE A 47 -25.94 1.07 -10.80
CA PHE A 47 -26.44 0.52 -12.05
C PHE A 47 -27.94 0.80 -12.20
N PRO A 48 -28.45 1.00 -13.44
CA PRO A 48 -29.85 1.37 -13.66
C PRO A 48 -30.89 0.38 -13.11
N ASP A 49 -30.51 -0.87 -12.91
CA ASP A 49 -31.37 -1.90 -12.33
C ASP A 49 -31.35 -1.92 -10.78
N GLY A 50 -30.47 -1.14 -10.15
CA GLY A 50 -30.39 -1.04 -8.70
C GLY A 50 -29.80 -2.28 -8.01
N ASP A 51 -29.18 -3.19 -8.76
CA ASP A 51 -28.61 -4.44 -8.22
C ASP A 51 -27.17 -4.29 -7.72
N GLY A 52 -26.54 -3.14 -8.02
CA GLY A 52 -25.18 -2.86 -7.59
C GLY A 52 -24.69 -1.51 -8.07
N GLY A 53 -23.40 -1.29 -7.91
CA GLY A 53 -22.76 -0.07 -8.34
C GLY A 53 -21.24 -0.15 -8.27
N ILE A 54 -20.63 0.99 -8.51
CA ILE A 54 -19.19 1.17 -8.46
C ILE A 54 -18.85 2.45 -7.71
N CYS A 55 -17.90 2.34 -6.79
CA CYS A 55 -17.25 3.44 -6.11
C CYS A 55 -15.90 3.71 -6.78
N TRP A 56 -15.50 4.98 -6.86
CA TRP A 56 -14.22 5.40 -7.41
C TRP A 56 -13.56 6.47 -6.54
N ASN A 57 -12.27 6.33 -6.26
CA ASN A 57 -11.46 7.34 -5.59
C ASN A 57 -10.51 8.01 -6.61
N HIS A 58 -10.66 9.32 -6.83
CA HIS A 58 -9.81 10.08 -7.76
C HIS A 58 -8.40 10.33 -7.22
N LEU A 59 -8.19 10.22 -5.90
CA LEU A 59 -6.89 10.43 -5.25
C LEU A 59 -6.01 9.20 -5.39
N SER A 60 -6.55 8.01 -5.12
CA SER A 60 -5.80 6.75 -5.24
C SER A 60 -5.89 6.12 -6.63
N GLY A 61 -6.94 6.45 -7.41
CA GLY A 61 -7.26 5.79 -8.67
C GLY A 61 -7.94 4.43 -8.49
N ASP A 62 -8.27 4.06 -7.25
CA ASP A 62 -8.93 2.79 -6.94
C ASP A 62 -10.42 2.84 -7.29
N SER A 63 -10.96 1.65 -7.60
CA SER A 63 -12.39 1.46 -7.79
C SER A 63 -12.84 0.14 -7.21
N ARG A 64 -14.09 0.14 -6.72
CA ARG A 64 -14.69 -1.02 -6.05
C ARG A 64 -16.11 -1.23 -6.55
N LEU A 65 -16.35 -2.41 -7.10
CA LEU A 65 -17.69 -2.88 -7.44
C LEU A 65 -18.37 -3.42 -6.18
N PHE A 66 -19.67 -3.19 -6.08
CA PHE A 66 -20.51 -3.73 -5.03
C PHE A 66 -21.89 -4.09 -5.58
N TRP A 67 -22.63 -4.87 -4.79
CA TRP A 67 -23.87 -5.50 -5.23
C TRP A 67 -24.82 -5.68 -4.06
N ALA A 68 -26.12 -5.59 -4.30
CA ALA A 68 -27.15 -5.69 -3.28
C ALA A 68 -27.35 -7.14 -2.77
N GLN A 69 -27.20 -8.12 -3.66
CA GLN A 69 -27.42 -9.54 -3.38
C GLN A 69 -26.11 -10.34 -3.40
N ASP A 70 -26.06 -11.37 -2.56
CA ASP A 70 -24.97 -12.34 -2.55
C ASP A 70 -25.11 -13.32 -3.74
N ASP A 71 -23.98 -13.79 -4.29
CA ASP A 71 -23.97 -14.64 -5.49
C ASP A 71 -24.74 -15.97 -5.36
N THR A 72 -25.00 -16.40 -4.13
CA THR A 72 -25.77 -17.60 -3.79
C THR A 72 -27.26 -17.47 -4.06
N GLU A 73 -27.78 -16.23 -4.17
CA GLU A 73 -29.21 -15.95 -4.38
C GLU A 73 -29.57 -15.78 -5.86
N LEU A 74 -28.57 -15.76 -6.76
CA LEU A 74 -28.74 -15.52 -8.19
C LEU A 74 -28.98 -16.82 -8.97
N ASN A 75 -29.76 -16.75 -10.05
CA ASN A 75 -29.83 -17.81 -11.06
C ASN A 75 -28.63 -17.75 -12.03
N PRO A 76 -28.40 -18.77 -12.87
CA PRO A 76 -27.26 -18.77 -13.80
C PRO A 76 -27.22 -17.57 -14.77
N ALA A 77 -28.36 -17.09 -15.26
CA ALA A 77 -28.42 -15.96 -16.18
C ALA A 77 -28.08 -14.64 -15.47
N GLU A 78 -28.54 -14.45 -14.23
CA GLU A 78 -28.22 -13.30 -13.39
C GLU A 78 -26.73 -13.26 -13.03
N ARG A 79 -26.12 -14.42 -12.70
CA ARG A 79 -24.67 -14.51 -12.47
C ARG A 79 -23.86 -14.12 -13.70
N GLU A 80 -24.24 -14.58 -14.89
CA GLU A 80 -23.53 -14.22 -16.12
C GLU A 80 -23.69 -12.73 -16.46
N ALA A 81 -24.89 -12.17 -16.28
CA ALA A 81 -25.14 -10.74 -16.45
C ALA A 81 -24.29 -9.88 -15.47
N ARG A 82 -24.17 -10.31 -14.21
CA ARG A 82 -23.33 -9.67 -13.17
C ARG A 82 -21.84 -9.76 -13.50
N LYS A 83 -21.39 -10.93 -13.97
CA LYS A 83 -20.00 -11.14 -14.40
C LYS A 83 -19.66 -10.25 -15.58
N ARG A 84 -20.50 -10.21 -16.62
CA ARG A 84 -20.33 -9.34 -17.79
C ARG A 84 -20.19 -7.87 -17.39
N ARG A 85 -21.03 -7.40 -16.47
CA ARG A 85 -20.95 -6.02 -15.95
C ARG A 85 -19.72 -5.76 -15.11
N SER A 86 -19.31 -6.71 -14.26
CA SER A 86 -18.06 -6.61 -13.52
C SER A 86 -16.86 -6.49 -14.46
N ASP A 87 -16.84 -7.29 -15.52
CA ASP A 87 -15.79 -7.28 -16.53
C ASP A 87 -15.78 -5.99 -17.35
N GLU A 88 -16.95 -5.50 -17.77
CA GLU A 88 -17.09 -4.22 -18.47
C GLU A 88 -16.64 -3.04 -17.59
N ALA A 89 -17.13 -2.96 -16.36
CA ALA A 89 -16.74 -1.91 -15.43
C ALA A 89 -15.24 -1.95 -15.09
N ARG A 90 -14.65 -3.15 -14.97
CA ARG A 90 -13.20 -3.32 -14.78
C ARG A 90 -12.41 -2.84 -16.01
N ARG A 91 -12.87 -3.16 -17.22
CA ARG A 91 -12.25 -2.70 -18.47
C ARG A 91 -12.35 -1.19 -18.62
N GLU A 92 -13.51 -0.59 -18.36
CA GLU A 92 -13.71 0.86 -18.34
C GLU A 92 -12.75 1.53 -17.35
N ALA A 93 -12.69 1.01 -16.13
CA ALA A 93 -11.80 1.51 -15.08
C ALA A 93 -10.33 1.45 -15.46
N GLU A 94 -9.90 0.32 -16.04
CA GLU A 94 -8.53 0.14 -16.48
C GLU A 94 -8.18 1.05 -17.66
N ALA A 95 -9.08 1.20 -18.64
CA ALA A 95 -8.89 2.10 -19.77
C ALA A 95 -8.77 3.56 -19.31
N GLU A 96 -9.62 4.02 -18.39
CA GLU A 96 -9.56 5.38 -17.85
C GLU A 96 -8.27 5.59 -17.03
N ARG A 97 -7.87 4.62 -16.20
CA ARG A 97 -6.58 4.68 -15.48
C ARG A 97 -5.40 4.81 -16.45
N ARG A 98 -5.37 4.00 -17.51
CA ARG A 98 -4.31 4.04 -18.53
C ARG A 98 -4.28 5.39 -19.24
N ARG A 99 -5.44 5.95 -19.58
CA ARG A 99 -5.56 7.28 -20.20
C ARG A 99 -5.01 8.38 -19.28
N LEU A 100 -5.48 8.43 -18.03
CA LEU A 100 -5.02 9.43 -17.06
C LEU A 100 -3.52 9.31 -16.78
N ALA A 101 -2.99 8.08 -16.69
CA ALA A 101 -1.57 7.83 -16.53
C ALA A 101 -0.75 8.31 -17.74
N ALA A 102 -1.23 8.12 -18.97
CA ALA A 102 -0.57 8.63 -20.17
C ALA A 102 -0.56 10.16 -20.25
N GLU A 103 -1.68 10.80 -19.90
CA GLU A 103 -1.77 12.27 -19.80
C GLU A 103 -0.80 12.81 -18.73
N ALA A 104 -0.76 12.16 -17.57
CA ALA A 104 0.16 12.53 -16.49
C ALA A 104 1.63 12.31 -16.87
N ALA A 105 1.98 11.20 -17.52
CA ALA A 105 3.34 10.95 -18.01
C ALA A 105 3.78 12.03 -19.02
N THR A 106 2.86 12.51 -19.86
CA THR A 106 3.13 13.61 -20.80
C THR A 106 3.45 14.91 -20.07
N ARG A 107 2.60 15.32 -19.11
CA ARG A 107 2.85 16.49 -18.26
C ARG A 107 4.12 16.35 -17.41
N ALA A 108 4.40 15.15 -16.92
CA ALA A 108 5.63 14.84 -16.19
C ALA A 108 6.86 15.08 -17.08
N ALA A 109 6.83 14.63 -18.33
CA ALA A 109 7.92 14.87 -19.29
C ALA A 109 8.10 16.36 -19.61
N GLU A 110 7.01 17.12 -19.73
CA GLU A 110 7.04 18.57 -19.93
C GLU A 110 7.67 19.30 -18.73
N LEU A 111 7.23 18.97 -17.52
CA LEU A 111 7.84 19.47 -16.28
C LEU A 111 9.32 19.13 -16.19
N TRP A 112 9.67 17.87 -16.47
CA TRP A 112 11.04 17.39 -16.43
C TRP A 112 11.93 18.18 -17.40
N LYS A 113 11.49 18.32 -18.66
CA LYS A 113 12.19 19.10 -19.68
C LYS A 113 12.35 20.57 -19.28
N ALA A 114 11.34 21.16 -18.64
CA ALA A 114 11.34 22.56 -18.23
C ALA A 114 12.12 22.84 -16.93
N GLY A 115 12.38 21.81 -16.12
CA GLY A 115 13.15 21.89 -14.88
C GLY A 115 14.64 22.09 -15.12
N GLY A 116 15.27 22.89 -14.27
CA GLY A 116 16.73 23.11 -14.26
C GLY A 116 17.44 22.25 -13.22
N PRO A 117 18.78 22.29 -13.16
CA PRO A 117 19.55 21.62 -12.10
C PRO A 117 19.06 22.02 -10.71
N ALA A 118 18.90 21.06 -9.80
CA ALA A 118 18.43 21.28 -8.43
C ALA A 118 19.50 21.87 -7.49
N THR A 119 20.42 22.70 -8.01
CA THR A 119 21.45 23.38 -7.22
C THR A 119 20.83 24.47 -6.36
N GLY A 120 21.17 24.49 -5.06
CA GLY A 120 20.67 25.51 -4.13
C GLY A 120 19.17 25.42 -3.82
N ASN A 121 18.54 24.27 -4.08
CA ASN A 121 17.12 24.11 -3.80
C ASN A 121 16.83 24.24 -2.29
N PRO A 122 15.82 25.02 -1.85
CA PRO A 122 15.54 25.27 -0.44
C PRO A 122 15.28 24.01 0.39
N TYR A 123 14.63 22.99 -0.18
CA TYR A 123 14.37 21.73 0.51
C TYR A 123 15.67 20.98 0.81
N LEU A 124 16.55 20.87 -0.19
CA LEU A 124 17.84 20.17 -0.05
C LEU A 124 18.75 20.89 0.95
N GLN A 125 18.79 22.22 0.92
CA GLN A 125 19.53 23.03 1.91
C GLN A 125 19.00 22.80 3.33
N ARG A 126 17.67 22.85 3.52
CA ARG A 126 17.05 22.60 4.81
C ARG A 126 17.32 21.19 5.33
N LYS A 127 17.39 20.20 4.44
CA LYS A 127 17.70 18.80 4.76
C LYS A 127 19.20 18.52 4.89
N GLY A 128 20.07 19.48 4.54
CA GLY A 128 21.52 19.33 4.65
C GLY A 128 22.13 18.37 3.61
N VAL A 129 21.44 18.10 2.50
CA VAL A 129 21.87 17.12 1.49
C VAL A 129 22.26 17.79 0.17
N LYS A 130 23.20 17.16 -0.54
CA LYS A 130 23.62 17.61 -1.88
C LYS A 130 22.64 17.11 -2.94
N SER A 131 22.51 17.90 -4.00
CA SER A 131 21.74 17.50 -5.18
C SER A 131 22.50 16.46 -6.02
N CYS A 132 21.80 15.81 -6.95
CA CYS A 132 22.38 14.88 -7.93
C CYS A 132 21.69 15.05 -9.30
N ASP A 133 22.27 14.43 -10.33
CA ASP A 133 21.86 14.61 -11.73
C ASP A 133 20.45 14.10 -12.05
N THR A 134 19.90 13.21 -11.22
CA THR A 134 18.56 12.66 -11.36
C THR A 134 17.49 13.51 -10.66
N LEU A 135 17.84 14.70 -10.16
CA LEU A 135 16.92 15.69 -9.59
C LEU A 135 16.94 16.98 -10.40
N ARG A 136 15.77 17.62 -10.48
CA ARG A 136 15.61 18.96 -11.05
C ARG A 136 14.88 19.87 -10.08
N GLN A 137 14.85 21.15 -10.38
CA GLN A 137 13.96 22.09 -9.71
C GLN A 137 13.20 22.93 -10.71
N ILE A 138 12.04 23.42 -10.28
CA ILE A 138 11.17 24.25 -11.09
C ILE A 138 10.43 25.26 -10.20
N ASP A 139 10.26 26.48 -10.70
CA ASP A 139 9.43 27.48 -10.04
C ASP A 139 7.94 27.03 -10.01
N ALA A 140 7.25 27.28 -8.89
CA ALA A 140 5.87 26.85 -8.69
C ALA A 140 4.89 27.44 -9.72
N GLU A 141 5.04 28.71 -10.12
CA GLU A 141 4.18 29.34 -11.12
C GLU A 141 4.45 28.79 -12.52
N LYS A 142 5.72 28.49 -12.82
CA LYS A 142 6.08 27.80 -14.07
C LYS A 142 5.51 26.38 -14.10
N ALA A 143 5.61 25.63 -13.00
CA ALA A 143 5.03 24.30 -12.90
C ALA A 143 3.50 24.34 -13.10
N ALA A 144 2.83 25.32 -12.46
CA ALA A 144 1.38 25.48 -12.55
C ALA A 144 0.90 25.76 -13.97
N ARG A 145 1.63 26.59 -14.73
CA ARG A 145 1.35 26.85 -16.16
C ARG A 145 1.45 25.59 -17.01
N LEU A 146 2.39 24.70 -16.72
CA LEU A 146 2.59 23.46 -17.48
C LEU A 146 1.53 22.40 -17.15
N ILE A 147 1.17 22.24 -15.88
CA ILE A 147 0.20 21.21 -15.47
C ILE A 147 -1.26 21.68 -15.49
N GLY A 148 -1.50 22.98 -15.69
CA GLY A 148 -2.83 23.57 -15.77
C GLY A 148 -3.52 23.80 -14.43
N TYR A 149 -2.80 23.66 -13.31
CA TYR A 149 -3.31 23.93 -11.96
C TYR A 149 -2.16 24.27 -11.00
N LEU A 150 -2.44 25.05 -9.95
CA LEU A 150 -1.44 25.32 -8.91
C LEU A 150 -1.23 24.05 -8.07
N PRO A 151 0.02 23.53 -7.96
CA PRO A 151 0.31 22.43 -7.05
C PRO A 151 -0.02 22.87 -5.61
N LYS A 152 -0.67 21.99 -4.86
CA LYS A 152 -1.18 22.29 -3.52
C LYS A 152 -0.60 21.38 -2.45
N SER A 153 -0.44 21.96 -1.27
CA SER A 153 -0.02 21.36 -0.01
C SER A 153 -1.12 21.59 1.03
N LYS A 154 -1.70 20.53 1.60
CA LYS A 154 -2.77 20.61 2.63
C LYS A 154 -3.94 21.59 2.29
N GLY A 155 -4.16 21.88 1.00
CA GLY A 155 -5.19 22.82 0.53
C GLY A 155 -4.64 24.16 0.02
N GLU A 156 -3.43 24.54 0.43
CA GLU A 156 -2.77 25.80 0.08
C GLU A 156 -1.88 25.66 -1.16
N PRO A 157 -1.80 26.69 -2.03
CA PRO A 157 -0.87 26.71 -3.16
C PRO A 157 0.60 26.68 -2.70
N MET A 158 1.42 25.87 -3.38
CA MET A 158 2.87 25.89 -3.19
C MET A 158 3.50 27.09 -3.89
N THR A 159 4.60 27.62 -3.35
CA THR A 159 5.29 28.81 -3.86
C THR A 159 6.80 28.59 -3.99
N GLY A 160 7.46 29.44 -4.79
CA GLY A 160 8.91 29.45 -4.96
C GLY A 160 9.48 28.25 -5.72
N SER A 161 10.77 27.97 -5.49
CA SER A 161 11.47 26.85 -6.15
C SER A 161 11.08 25.51 -5.52
N LEU A 162 10.47 24.65 -6.34
CA LEU A 162 10.07 23.29 -5.97
C LEU A 162 11.13 22.29 -6.44
N LEU A 163 11.50 21.34 -5.58
CA LEU A 163 12.25 20.18 -6.03
C LEU A 163 11.34 19.32 -6.91
N LEU A 164 11.82 18.97 -8.10
CA LEU A 164 11.16 18.13 -9.08
C LEU A 164 11.81 16.75 -9.08
N VAL A 165 11.06 15.76 -8.59
CA VAL A 165 11.50 14.38 -8.41
C VAL A 165 10.76 13.51 -9.43
N PRO A 166 11.46 12.87 -10.39
CA PRO A 166 10.82 12.02 -11.38
C PRO A 166 10.38 10.69 -10.74
N VAL A 167 9.16 10.25 -11.05
CA VAL A 167 8.64 8.95 -10.66
C VAL A 167 8.83 8.01 -11.84
N MET A 168 9.63 6.97 -11.64
CA MET A 168 9.97 5.98 -12.64
C MET A 168 9.19 4.70 -12.37
N THR A 169 8.54 4.17 -13.41
CA THR A 169 7.86 2.87 -13.38
C THR A 169 8.31 2.10 -14.61
N GLU A 170 8.75 0.84 -14.44
CA GLU A 170 9.29 0.01 -15.53
C GLU A 170 10.39 0.74 -16.35
N GLY A 171 11.22 1.54 -15.68
CA GLY A 171 12.29 2.32 -16.32
C GLY A 171 11.82 3.53 -17.13
N ARG A 172 10.55 3.89 -17.11
CA ARG A 172 9.97 5.04 -17.82
C ARG A 172 9.44 6.08 -16.84
N LEU A 173 9.51 7.35 -17.23
CA LEU A 173 8.91 8.45 -16.47
C LEU A 173 7.38 8.32 -16.52
N SER A 174 6.77 8.05 -15.38
CA SER A 174 5.32 7.85 -15.25
C SER A 174 4.62 9.03 -14.59
N SER A 175 5.31 9.74 -13.71
CA SER A 175 4.79 10.87 -12.94
C SER A 175 5.93 11.72 -12.38
N VAL A 176 5.60 12.73 -11.58
CA VAL A 176 6.55 13.49 -10.77
C VAL A 176 6.00 13.75 -9.37
N GLN A 177 6.92 13.91 -8.41
CA GLN A 177 6.65 14.49 -7.10
C GLN A 177 7.32 15.87 -7.04
N LEU A 178 6.55 16.88 -6.64
CA LEU A 178 7.04 18.21 -6.32
C LEU A 178 7.22 18.32 -4.81
N ILE A 179 8.34 18.88 -4.35
CA ILE A 179 8.61 19.11 -2.92
C ILE A 179 8.92 20.60 -2.70
N GLY A 180 8.16 21.24 -1.81
CA GLY A 180 8.39 22.62 -1.40
C GLY A 180 9.59 22.74 -0.46
N GLY A 181 10.12 23.96 -0.28
CA GLY A 181 11.22 24.22 0.68
C GLY A 181 10.88 23.83 2.12
N ASP A 182 9.61 23.93 2.48
CA ASP A 182 9.02 23.45 3.74
C ASP A 182 8.99 21.91 3.86
N GLY A 183 9.31 21.19 2.78
CA GLY A 183 9.27 19.73 2.67
C GLY A 183 7.91 19.13 2.37
N VAL A 184 6.88 19.95 2.10
CA VAL A 184 5.59 19.39 1.75
C VAL A 184 5.58 18.92 0.30
N LYS A 185 4.97 17.75 0.08
CA LYS A 185 5.02 17.00 -1.17
C LYS A 185 3.69 17.12 -1.92
N HIS A 186 3.76 17.17 -3.25
CA HIS A 186 2.62 17.10 -4.16
C HIS A 186 2.92 16.14 -5.31
N PHE A 187 2.12 15.09 -5.46
CA PHE A 187 2.20 14.21 -6.63
C PHE A 187 1.36 14.76 -7.78
N LEU A 188 1.87 14.63 -9.00
CA LEU A 188 1.12 14.98 -10.20
C LEU A 188 -0.19 14.19 -10.29
N LYS A 189 -1.31 14.90 -10.48
CA LYS A 189 -2.65 14.29 -10.53
C LYS A 189 -2.77 13.33 -11.72
N GLY A 190 -3.29 12.13 -11.46
CA GLY A 190 -3.49 11.09 -12.47
C GLY A 190 -2.25 10.27 -12.81
N GLY A 191 -1.08 10.60 -12.24
CA GLY A 191 0.15 9.85 -12.46
C GLY A 191 0.16 8.51 -11.73
N GLN A 192 0.82 7.52 -12.32
CA GLN A 192 1.04 6.23 -11.69
C GLN A 192 2.14 6.35 -10.63
N ILE A 193 1.76 6.24 -9.35
CA ILE A 193 2.68 6.34 -8.20
C ILE A 193 3.02 4.98 -7.62
N ARG A 194 2.05 4.06 -7.56
CA ARG A 194 2.25 2.72 -6.98
C ARG A 194 3.30 1.94 -7.78
N GLY A 195 4.31 1.41 -7.08
CA GLY A 195 5.49 0.77 -7.69
C GLY A 195 6.46 1.77 -8.35
N GLY A 196 6.08 3.05 -8.44
CA GLY A 196 6.94 4.11 -8.94
C GLY A 196 7.97 4.53 -7.90
N TYR A 197 9.19 4.81 -8.36
CA TYR A 197 10.30 5.23 -7.50
C TYR A 197 11.15 6.31 -8.15
N TRP A 198 11.91 7.03 -7.35
CA TRP A 198 13.04 7.84 -7.82
C TRP A 198 14.35 7.14 -7.47
N ALA A 199 15.43 7.30 -8.24
CA ALA A 199 16.73 6.74 -7.89
C ALA A 199 17.84 7.80 -7.95
N THR A 200 18.83 7.68 -7.06
CA THR A 200 19.99 8.60 -6.97
C THR A 200 20.87 8.58 -8.21
N GLY A 201 20.78 7.52 -9.02
CA GLY A 201 21.46 7.38 -10.31
C GLY A 201 20.79 6.34 -11.20
N LYS A 202 21.39 6.06 -12.36
CA LYS A 202 20.95 4.95 -13.22
C LYS A 202 21.14 3.63 -12.46
N LEU A 203 20.06 2.90 -12.23
CA LEU A 203 20.16 1.57 -11.62
C LEU A 203 20.90 0.62 -12.58
N PRO A 204 21.81 -0.25 -12.08
CA PRO A 204 22.62 -1.14 -12.92
C PRO A 204 21.80 -2.12 -13.77
N ASP A 205 22.40 -2.61 -14.86
CA ASP A 205 21.73 -3.52 -15.80
C ASP A 205 21.83 -5.01 -15.36
N ASN A 206 22.77 -5.35 -14.46
CA ASN A 206 22.93 -6.68 -13.86
C ASN A 206 22.90 -6.62 -12.32
N ASP A 207 22.79 -7.78 -11.66
CA ASP A 207 22.65 -7.90 -10.20
C ASP A 207 23.76 -8.71 -9.50
N ASP A 208 24.80 -9.12 -10.21
CA ASP A 208 25.90 -9.90 -9.63
C ASP A 208 26.73 -9.03 -8.66
N GLY A 209 26.68 -9.35 -7.37
CA GLY A 209 27.34 -8.57 -6.31
C GLY A 209 26.71 -7.20 -6.04
N LEU A 210 25.55 -6.90 -6.64
CA LEU A 210 24.89 -5.61 -6.51
C LEU A 210 24.25 -5.45 -5.12
N THR A 211 24.47 -4.30 -4.49
CA THR A 211 23.67 -3.84 -3.36
C THR A 211 22.81 -2.65 -3.79
N VAL A 212 21.50 -2.71 -3.54
CA VAL A 212 20.57 -1.59 -3.79
C VAL A 212 19.85 -1.27 -2.48
N ALA A 213 19.88 -0.01 -2.07
CA ALA A 213 19.06 0.45 -0.95
C ALA A 213 17.73 1.01 -1.44
N ILE A 214 16.70 0.86 -0.60
CA ILE A 214 15.36 1.40 -0.83
C ILE A 214 15.03 2.26 0.37
N ALA A 215 14.83 3.55 0.19
CA ALA A 215 14.44 4.48 1.24
C ALA A 215 13.02 4.98 1.02
N GLU A 216 12.40 5.56 2.04
CA GLU A 216 11.11 6.24 1.88
C GLU A 216 11.28 7.57 1.13
N GLY A 217 12.16 8.44 1.62
CA GLY A 217 12.29 9.82 1.17
C GLY A 217 13.55 10.11 0.33
N VAL A 218 13.51 11.24 -0.39
CA VAL A 218 14.63 11.72 -1.22
C VAL A 218 15.86 12.07 -0.38
N ALA A 219 15.69 12.82 0.72
CA ALA A 219 16.81 13.20 1.59
C ALA A 219 17.50 11.97 2.20
N THR A 220 16.71 11.04 2.74
CA THR A 220 17.20 9.76 3.27
C THR A 220 17.97 8.97 2.22
N ALA A 221 17.43 8.87 1.00
CA ALA A 221 18.10 8.18 -0.11
C ALA A 221 19.42 8.84 -0.51
N LEU A 222 19.49 10.17 -0.56
CA LEU A 222 20.72 10.91 -0.85
C LEU A 222 21.79 10.65 0.21
N SER A 223 21.45 10.73 1.49
CA SER A 223 22.40 10.50 2.60
C SER A 223 22.92 9.07 2.63
N ILE A 224 22.06 8.07 2.33
CA ILE A 224 22.48 6.67 2.18
C ILE A 224 23.44 6.51 1.00
N SER A 225 23.14 7.12 -0.14
CA SER A 225 23.96 7.01 -1.36
C SER A 225 25.31 7.69 -1.17
N GLU A 226 25.36 8.85 -0.52
CA GLU A 226 26.61 9.55 -0.21
C GLU A 226 27.47 8.75 0.79
N ALA A 227 26.85 8.12 1.79
CA ALA A 227 27.57 7.32 2.78
C ALA A 227 28.14 6.01 2.21
N THR A 228 27.40 5.33 1.34
CA THR A 228 27.70 3.95 0.93
C THR A 228 28.24 3.83 -0.49
N GLY A 229 27.98 4.80 -1.35
CA GLY A 229 28.17 4.70 -2.80
C GLY A 229 27.17 3.76 -3.50
N TRP A 230 26.17 3.22 -2.78
CA TRP A 230 25.18 2.33 -3.39
C TRP A 230 24.16 3.11 -4.23
N PRO A 231 23.60 2.50 -5.29
CA PRO A 231 22.38 3.00 -5.90
C PRO A 231 21.22 2.91 -4.89
N VAL A 232 20.48 4.01 -4.75
CA VAL A 232 19.36 4.08 -3.80
C VAL A 232 18.09 4.50 -4.51
N ALA A 233 17.01 3.74 -4.30
CA ALA A 233 15.68 4.07 -4.78
C ALA A 233 14.83 4.67 -3.64
N ALA A 234 14.22 5.83 -3.82
CA ALA A 234 13.21 6.36 -2.92
C ALA A 234 11.81 5.94 -3.38
N ALA A 235 11.04 5.31 -2.49
CA ALA A 235 9.65 4.92 -2.74
C ALA A 235 8.66 6.10 -2.65
N LEU A 236 9.12 7.25 -2.17
CA LEU A 236 8.43 8.54 -2.09
C LEU A 236 7.29 8.62 -1.05
N SER A 237 6.83 7.48 -0.53
CA SER A 237 5.95 7.33 0.64
C SER A 237 6.11 5.94 1.29
N CYS A 238 5.89 5.84 2.59
CA CYS A 238 5.94 4.58 3.35
C CYS A 238 5.07 3.46 2.74
N GLY A 239 3.81 3.75 2.43
CA GLY A 239 2.87 2.77 1.87
C GLY A 239 3.23 2.26 0.48
N ASN A 240 4.20 2.88 -0.21
CA ASN A 240 4.69 2.44 -1.51
C ASN A 240 5.95 1.55 -1.41
N LEU A 241 6.57 1.45 -0.22
CA LEU A 241 7.76 0.62 0.00
C LEU A 241 7.56 -0.85 -0.42
N PRO A 242 6.44 -1.53 -0.08
CA PRO A 242 6.26 -2.93 -0.47
C PRO A 242 6.21 -3.14 -1.99
N ALA A 243 5.55 -2.22 -2.71
CA ALA A 243 5.46 -2.29 -4.17
C ALA A 243 6.83 -2.11 -4.81
N VAL A 244 7.58 -1.07 -4.40
CA VAL A 244 8.91 -0.79 -4.94
C VAL A 244 9.92 -1.90 -4.59
N ALA A 245 9.86 -2.43 -3.36
CA ALA A 245 10.71 -3.54 -2.95
C ALA A 245 10.44 -4.83 -3.74
N GLY A 246 9.16 -5.14 -3.98
CA GLY A 246 8.76 -6.28 -4.82
C GLY A 246 9.22 -6.15 -6.28
N ASP A 247 9.05 -4.96 -6.87
CA ASP A 247 9.47 -4.69 -8.24
C ASP A 247 11.00 -4.77 -8.39
N LEU A 248 11.75 -4.20 -7.45
CA LEU A 248 13.21 -4.28 -7.45
C LEU A 248 13.74 -5.70 -7.17
N ARG A 249 13.06 -6.50 -6.33
CA ARG A 249 13.40 -7.93 -6.15
C ARG A 249 13.17 -8.72 -7.42
N THR A 250 12.09 -8.44 -8.14
CA THR A 250 11.81 -9.08 -9.44
C THR A 250 12.87 -8.71 -10.47
N ARG A 251 13.29 -7.44 -10.49
CA ARG A 251 14.34 -6.95 -11.40
C ARG A 251 15.74 -7.47 -11.04
N TYR A 252 16.04 -7.60 -9.76
CA TYR A 252 17.35 -8.00 -9.24
C TYR A 252 17.25 -9.19 -8.27
N PRO A 253 16.96 -10.41 -8.78
CA PRO A 253 16.79 -11.59 -7.93
C PRO A 253 18.00 -11.92 -7.05
N LYS A 254 19.22 -11.63 -7.51
CA LYS A 254 20.47 -11.92 -6.78
C LYS A 254 21.02 -10.77 -5.96
N ALA A 255 20.51 -9.54 -6.15
CA ALA A 255 21.03 -8.37 -5.45
C ALA A 255 20.75 -8.44 -3.94
N ARG A 256 21.66 -7.88 -3.17
CA ARG A 256 21.44 -7.53 -1.76
C ARG A 256 20.55 -6.28 -1.71
N LEU A 257 19.27 -6.46 -1.41
CA LEU A 257 18.32 -5.37 -1.27
C LEU A 257 18.21 -4.95 0.20
N VAL A 258 18.33 -3.65 0.48
CA VAL A 258 18.27 -3.09 1.83
C VAL A 258 17.16 -2.05 1.92
N VAL A 259 16.04 -2.41 2.55
CA VAL A 259 14.94 -1.49 2.86
C VAL A 259 15.31 -0.69 4.11
N CYS A 260 15.53 0.61 3.91
CA CYS A 260 15.90 1.58 4.93
C CYS A 260 14.64 2.29 5.43
N SER A 261 14.28 2.02 6.68
CA SER A 261 13.10 2.57 7.34
C SER A 261 13.39 3.87 8.07
N ASP A 262 12.39 4.72 8.17
CA ASP A 262 12.31 5.73 9.24
C ASP A 262 11.92 5.00 10.55
N LYS A 263 12.46 5.45 11.70
CA LYS A 263 12.20 4.85 13.01
C LYS A 263 10.91 5.44 13.58
N GLY A 264 9.89 4.62 13.84
CA GLY A 264 8.57 5.11 14.27
C GLY A 264 7.57 5.06 13.12
N ASN A 265 7.26 6.21 12.52
CA ASN A 265 6.40 6.26 11.33
C ASN A 265 7.02 5.47 10.15
N GLY A 266 6.23 4.61 9.50
CA GLY A 266 6.66 3.85 8.33
C GLY A 266 7.41 2.54 8.64
N GLU A 267 7.78 2.26 9.89
CA GLU A 267 8.51 1.02 10.26
C GLU A 267 7.73 -0.25 9.94
N ALA A 268 6.41 -0.23 10.18
CA ALA A 268 5.54 -1.36 9.84
C ALA A 268 5.55 -1.66 8.32
N ASP A 269 5.46 -0.63 7.49
CA ASP A 269 5.48 -0.76 6.03
C ASP A 269 6.86 -1.20 5.52
N ALA A 270 7.95 -0.64 6.06
CA ALA A 270 9.30 -1.04 5.72
C ALA A 270 9.59 -2.49 6.11
N ARG A 271 9.16 -2.92 7.30
CA ARG A 271 9.27 -4.30 7.76
C ARG A 271 8.47 -5.26 6.88
N LYS A 272 7.25 -4.88 6.50
CA LYS A 272 6.43 -5.64 5.56
C LYS A 272 7.11 -5.75 4.20
N ALA A 273 7.61 -4.64 3.66
CA ALA A 273 8.32 -4.60 2.39
C ALA A 273 9.56 -5.50 2.39
N ALA A 274 10.37 -5.43 3.46
CA ALA A 274 11.55 -6.28 3.62
C ALA A 274 11.18 -7.77 3.68
N ALA A 275 10.15 -8.12 4.46
CA ALA A 275 9.69 -9.50 4.58
C ALA A 275 9.14 -10.07 3.26
N GLU A 276 8.25 -9.34 2.58
CA GLU A 276 7.61 -9.77 1.33
C GLU A 276 8.59 -9.87 0.16
N ALA A 277 9.55 -8.94 0.07
CA ALA A 277 10.57 -8.94 -0.97
C ALA A 277 11.79 -9.83 -0.64
N GLY A 278 11.84 -10.44 0.55
CA GLY A 278 13.04 -11.16 1.01
C GLY A 278 14.28 -10.27 1.01
N SER A 279 14.14 -9.04 1.48
CA SER A 279 15.17 -8.01 1.56
C SER A 279 15.59 -7.79 3.01
N ILE A 280 16.71 -7.09 3.22
CA ILE A 280 17.21 -6.67 4.54
C ILE A 280 16.39 -5.47 5.03
N LEU A 281 16.00 -5.45 6.30
CA LEU A 281 15.50 -4.24 6.96
C LEU A 281 16.64 -3.55 7.70
N ALA A 282 16.84 -2.26 7.43
CA ALA A 282 17.74 -1.40 8.17
C ALA A 282 16.95 -0.25 8.82
N VAL A 283 17.11 -0.06 10.13
CA VAL A 283 16.48 1.01 10.91
C VAL A 283 17.59 1.79 11.61
N PRO A 284 17.59 3.14 11.55
CA PRO A 284 18.67 3.95 12.11
C PRO A 284 18.71 3.84 13.64
N ALA A 285 19.87 3.50 14.18
CA ALA A 285 20.13 3.44 15.61
C ALA A 285 20.59 4.81 16.15
N ILE A 286 19.61 5.69 16.33
CA ILE A 286 19.76 7.03 16.92
C ILE A 286 18.67 7.29 17.97
N GLU A 287 18.98 8.15 18.94
CA GLU A 287 18.05 8.59 19.98
C GLU A 287 16.99 9.52 19.40
N GLY A 288 15.78 9.45 19.98
CA GLY A 288 14.62 10.21 19.53
C GLY A 288 13.55 9.35 18.84
N PRO A 289 12.30 9.84 18.85
CA PRO A 289 11.22 9.30 18.01
C PRO A 289 11.33 9.85 16.57
N ASP A 290 10.79 9.13 15.59
CA ASP A 290 10.62 9.60 14.20
C ASP A 290 11.92 10.05 13.51
N THR A 291 12.99 9.24 13.65
CA THR A 291 14.31 9.55 13.08
C THR A 291 14.60 8.74 11.83
N ASP A 292 15.21 9.37 10.82
CA ASP A 292 15.63 8.71 9.58
C ASP A 292 17.18 8.60 9.46
N PHE A 293 17.67 7.97 8.39
CA PHE A 293 19.12 7.89 8.13
C PHE A 293 19.76 9.25 7.78
N ASN A 294 18.99 10.25 7.37
CA ASN A 294 19.47 11.60 7.16
C ASN A 294 19.70 12.32 8.50
N ASP A 295 18.85 12.10 9.50
CA ASP A 295 19.04 12.57 10.86
C ASP A 295 20.25 11.90 11.50
N LEU A 296 20.44 10.59 11.27
CA LEU A 296 21.65 9.87 11.68
C LEU A 296 22.92 10.46 11.03
N ALA A 297 22.88 10.75 9.72
CA ALA A 297 24.00 11.39 9.03
C ALA A 297 24.34 12.76 9.63
N THR A 298 23.32 13.55 9.97
CA THR A 298 23.49 14.88 10.56
C THR A 298 24.07 14.81 11.97
N ALA A 299 23.61 13.86 12.78
CA ALA A 299 23.99 13.76 14.19
C ALA A 299 25.31 12.99 14.44
N LYS A 300 25.58 11.94 13.66
CA LYS A 300 26.72 11.02 13.87
C LYS A 300 27.67 10.89 12.66
N GLY A 301 27.35 11.53 11.54
CA GLY A 301 28.16 11.51 10.33
C GLY A 301 27.86 10.34 9.39
N LEU A 302 28.34 10.45 8.14
CA LEU A 302 28.10 9.47 7.07
C LEU A 302 28.77 8.11 7.33
N GLU A 303 29.91 8.08 8.04
CA GLU A 303 30.58 6.83 8.38
C GLU A 303 29.72 5.95 9.30
N GLU A 304 28.97 6.54 10.23
CA GLU A 304 28.08 5.78 11.10
C GLU A 304 26.86 5.25 10.32
N VAL A 305 26.34 6.02 9.36
CA VAL A 305 25.29 5.56 8.44
C VAL A 305 25.78 4.33 7.66
N LYS A 306 26.98 4.44 7.05
CA LYS A 306 27.60 3.35 6.29
C LYS A 306 27.77 2.10 7.15
N ARG A 307 28.35 2.26 8.35
CA ARG A 307 28.57 1.16 9.30
C ARG A 307 27.29 0.41 9.65
N GLN A 308 26.20 1.13 9.94
CA GLN A 308 24.91 0.51 10.27
C GLN A 308 24.30 -0.24 9.08
N LEU A 309 24.38 0.32 7.87
CA LEU A 309 23.83 -0.30 6.66
C LEU A 309 24.63 -1.52 6.19
N GLU A 310 25.96 -1.49 6.31
CA GLU A 310 26.81 -2.63 6.00
C GLU A 310 26.64 -3.77 7.02
N ALA A 311 26.41 -3.43 8.29
CA ALA A 311 26.12 -4.40 9.35
C ALA A 311 24.70 -4.98 9.27
N ALA A 312 23.78 -4.38 8.51
CA ALA A 312 22.42 -4.87 8.39
C ALA A 312 22.39 -6.23 7.67
N THR A 313 21.85 -7.25 8.34
CA THR A 313 21.74 -8.63 7.85
C THR A 313 20.32 -8.97 7.42
N GLU A 314 20.16 -10.04 6.63
CA GLU A 314 18.83 -10.50 6.18
C GLU A 314 17.87 -10.63 7.37
N THR A 315 16.72 -9.97 7.28
CA THR A 315 15.61 -10.28 8.18
C THR A 315 15.26 -11.75 7.98
N GLU A 316 15.08 -12.50 9.07
CA GLU A 316 14.64 -13.90 8.99
C GLU A 316 13.49 -13.99 7.99
N LYS A 317 13.74 -14.67 6.87
CA LYS A 317 12.66 -15.08 5.98
C LYS A 317 11.71 -15.86 6.86
N LYS A 318 10.50 -15.34 7.11
CA LYS A 318 9.34 -16.20 7.33
C LYS A 318 9.17 -16.98 6.04
N THR A 319 9.98 -18.02 5.91
CA THR A 319 9.93 -18.96 4.82
C THR A 319 8.50 -19.49 4.88
N PRO A 320 7.67 -19.34 3.84
CA PRO A 320 6.41 -20.05 3.82
C PRO A 320 6.74 -21.51 4.10
N PRO A 321 6.06 -22.18 5.05
CA PRO A 321 6.48 -23.50 5.52
C PRO A 321 6.68 -24.39 4.29
N ARG A 322 7.91 -24.89 4.12
CA ARG A 322 8.22 -25.81 3.01
C ARG A 322 7.21 -26.95 3.09
N LEU A 323 6.51 -27.23 1.99
CA LEU A 323 5.66 -28.40 1.90
C LEU A 323 6.51 -29.63 2.25
N HIS A 324 6.21 -30.24 3.40
CA HIS A 324 6.87 -31.44 3.84
C HIS A 324 6.19 -32.63 3.16
N VAL A 325 6.79 -33.09 2.06
CA VAL A 325 6.29 -34.25 1.32
C VAL A 325 6.75 -35.50 2.03
N ILE A 326 5.80 -36.33 2.47
CA ILE A 326 6.04 -37.61 3.10
C ILE A 326 5.46 -38.73 2.23
N THR A 327 6.08 -39.89 2.28
CA THR A 327 5.59 -41.12 1.65
C THR A 327 4.45 -41.72 2.46
N VAL A 328 3.66 -42.61 1.84
CA VAL A 328 2.61 -43.37 2.55
C VAL A 328 3.19 -44.18 3.71
N ALA A 329 4.38 -44.76 3.56
CA ALA A 329 5.04 -45.53 4.61
C ALA A 329 5.46 -44.67 5.80
N GLU A 330 5.86 -43.42 5.57
CA GLU A 330 6.18 -42.45 6.63
C GLU A 330 4.91 -41.94 7.31
N LEU A 331 3.85 -41.66 6.53
CA LEU A 331 2.55 -41.27 7.06
C LEU A 331 1.99 -42.29 8.05
N LEU A 332 2.09 -43.60 7.72
CA LEU A 332 1.63 -44.68 8.60
C LEU A 332 2.46 -44.84 9.88
N LYS A 333 3.67 -44.26 9.94
CA LYS A 333 4.57 -44.30 11.10
C LYS A 333 4.51 -43.01 11.93
N LEU A 334 3.76 -42.00 11.49
CA LEU A 334 3.63 -40.76 12.24
C LEU A 334 2.87 -41.01 13.55
N ASP A 335 3.50 -40.64 14.65
CA ASP A 335 2.84 -40.52 15.94
C ASP A 335 2.04 -39.20 15.96
N LEU A 336 0.78 -39.27 15.52
CA LEU A 336 -0.10 -38.11 15.48
C LEU A 336 -0.79 -37.95 16.84
N PRO A 337 -0.62 -36.80 17.51
CA PRO A 337 -1.25 -36.58 18.80
C PRO A 337 -2.78 -36.62 18.64
N PRO A 338 -3.51 -37.13 19.66
CA PRO A 338 -4.97 -37.12 19.64
C PRO A 338 -5.49 -35.69 19.51
N ARG A 339 -6.54 -35.51 18.71
CA ARG A 339 -7.13 -34.18 18.48
C ARG A 339 -7.72 -33.65 19.78
N GLU A 340 -7.16 -32.53 20.24
CA GLU A 340 -7.71 -31.81 21.37
C GLU A 340 -9.00 -31.08 20.97
N THR A 341 -10.01 -31.11 21.86
CA THR A 341 -11.30 -30.42 21.66
C THR A 341 -11.49 -29.29 22.66
N ILE A 342 -11.92 -28.14 22.16
CA ILE A 342 -12.39 -27.00 22.95
C ILE A 342 -13.82 -27.26 23.44
N LEU A 343 -14.67 -27.85 22.60
CA LEU A 343 -16.05 -28.20 22.93
C LEU A 343 -16.39 -29.56 22.29
N ALA A 344 -16.32 -30.64 23.06
CA ALA A 344 -16.39 -32.00 22.56
C ALA A 344 -17.82 -32.43 22.16
N PRO A 345 -17.96 -33.27 21.11
CA PRO A 345 -16.95 -33.68 20.13
C PRO A 345 -16.83 -32.70 18.94
N TRP A 346 -17.46 -31.53 19.01
CA TRP A 346 -17.72 -30.67 17.86
C TRP A 346 -16.55 -29.75 17.48
N LEU A 347 -15.99 -29.01 18.45
CA LEU A 347 -15.02 -27.94 18.21
C LEU A 347 -13.59 -28.38 18.60
N PRO A 348 -12.72 -28.72 17.65
CA PRO A 348 -11.31 -29.00 17.91
C PRO A 348 -10.49 -27.73 18.18
N ALA A 349 -9.38 -27.86 18.93
CA ALA A 349 -8.51 -26.75 19.33
C ALA A 349 -7.84 -25.99 18.18
N GLN A 350 -7.53 -26.69 17.09
CA GLN A 350 -6.88 -26.13 15.91
C GLN A 350 -7.76 -26.26 14.65
N GLY A 351 -9.08 -26.32 14.80
CA GLY A 351 -9.99 -26.37 13.66
C GLY A 351 -10.91 -25.16 13.57
N LEU A 352 -11.49 -25.00 12.39
CA LEU A 352 -12.46 -23.96 12.08
C LEU A 352 -13.85 -24.60 11.94
N CYS A 353 -14.81 -24.12 12.73
CA CYS A 353 -16.21 -24.51 12.60
C CYS A 353 -17.03 -23.30 12.14
N MET A 354 -17.68 -23.44 10.98
CA MET A 354 -18.55 -22.39 10.46
C MET A 354 -19.95 -22.51 11.06
N VAL A 355 -20.42 -21.46 11.72
CA VAL A 355 -21.81 -21.34 12.18
C VAL A 355 -22.59 -20.51 11.16
N TYR A 356 -23.55 -21.13 10.48
CA TYR A 356 -24.38 -20.49 9.47
C TYR A 356 -25.87 -20.62 9.79
N ALA A 357 -26.60 -19.52 9.62
CA ALA A 357 -28.05 -19.47 9.68
C ALA A 357 -28.55 -18.13 9.07
N PRO A 358 -29.82 -18.04 8.64
CA PRO A 358 -30.45 -16.77 8.23
C PRO A 358 -30.36 -15.66 9.29
N ARG A 359 -30.63 -14.41 8.88
CA ARG A 359 -30.67 -13.26 9.79
C ARG A 359 -31.79 -13.45 10.83
N GLY A 360 -31.52 -13.14 12.10
CA GLY A 360 -32.50 -13.21 13.19
C GLY A 360 -32.64 -14.57 13.89
N VAL A 361 -31.95 -15.62 13.43
CA VAL A 361 -32.06 -17.00 13.98
C VAL A 361 -31.26 -17.22 15.27
N GLY A 362 -30.56 -16.20 15.77
CA GLY A 362 -29.86 -16.28 17.06
C GLY A 362 -28.40 -16.74 17.00
N LYS A 363 -27.70 -16.62 15.85
CA LYS A 363 -26.26 -16.93 15.72
C LYS A 363 -25.40 -16.29 16.82
N THR A 364 -25.65 -15.02 17.13
CA THR A 364 -24.94 -14.31 18.19
C THR A 364 -25.17 -14.96 19.56
N HIS A 365 -26.41 -15.37 19.86
CA HIS A 365 -26.74 -16.03 21.12
C HIS A 365 -26.10 -17.42 21.21
N PHE A 366 -26.09 -18.16 20.09
CA PHE A 366 -25.38 -19.42 19.97
C PHE A 366 -23.87 -19.24 20.21
N SER A 367 -23.22 -18.28 19.54
CA SER A 367 -21.80 -17.99 19.72
C SER A 367 -21.47 -17.61 21.16
N LEU A 368 -22.29 -16.77 21.80
CA LEU A 368 -22.11 -16.40 23.21
C LEU A 368 -22.27 -17.60 24.15
N GLY A 369 -23.23 -18.49 23.88
CA GLY A 369 -23.44 -19.72 24.66
C GLY A 369 -22.26 -20.69 24.55
N VAL A 370 -21.71 -20.85 23.35
CA VAL A 370 -20.47 -21.60 23.10
C VAL A 370 -19.31 -20.96 23.87
N SER A 371 -19.10 -19.65 23.72
CA SER A 371 -18.03 -18.92 24.43
C SER A 371 -18.15 -19.07 25.94
N TYR A 372 -19.36 -19.00 26.50
CA TYR A 372 -19.58 -19.17 27.93
C TYR A 372 -19.24 -20.59 28.42
N ALA A 373 -19.68 -21.63 27.71
CA ALA A 373 -19.35 -23.01 28.07
C ALA A 373 -17.84 -23.26 28.01
N VAL A 374 -17.16 -22.72 26.99
CA VAL A 374 -15.70 -22.84 26.86
C VAL A 374 -14.96 -22.07 27.96
N ALA A 375 -15.40 -20.84 28.28
CA ALA A 375 -14.77 -20.02 29.32
C ALA A 375 -14.95 -20.61 30.73
N SER A 376 -16.08 -21.28 30.97
CA SER A 376 -16.41 -21.87 32.27
C SER A 376 -15.95 -23.33 32.42
N GLY A 377 -15.57 -24.01 31.33
CA GLY A 377 -15.40 -25.48 31.34
C GLY A 377 -16.72 -26.22 31.56
N GLY A 378 -17.84 -25.62 31.12
CA GLY A 378 -19.19 -26.17 31.25
C GLY A 378 -19.72 -26.79 29.96
N SER A 379 -21.04 -26.89 29.86
CA SER A 379 -21.73 -27.47 28.70
C SER A 379 -22.59 -26.45 27.98
N PHE A 380 -22.74 -26.60 26.66
CA PHE A 380 -23.74 -25.88 25.87
C PHE A 380 -24.43 -26.87 24.93
N LEU A 381 -25.76 -26.95 25.04
CA LEU A 381 -26.58 -27.99 24.40
C LEU A 381 -26.05 -29.39 24.75
N THR A 382 -25.70 -30.20 23.76
CA THR A 382 -25.17 -31.56 23.93
C THR A 382 -23.64 -31.62 23.91
N TRP A 383 -22.96 -30.46 23.97
CA TRP A 383 -21.51 -30.38 23.90
C TRP A 383 -20.91 -29.89 25.21
N GLU A 384 -19.70 -30.36 25.50
CA GLU A 384 -19.03 -30.16 26.78
C GLU A 384 -17.61 -29.63 26.58
N ALA A 385 -17.21 -28.64 27.36
CA ALA A 385 -15.85 -28.12 27.36
C ALA A 385 -15.02 -28.92 28.37
N PRO A 386 -14.03 -29.73 27.94
CA PRO A 386 -13.27 -30.59 28.85
C PRO A 386 -12.49 -29.83 29.93
N SER A 387 -12.17 -28.55 29.66
CA SER A 387 -11.49 -27.66 30.56
C SER A 387 -11.80 -26.19 30.23
N PRO A 388 -11.80 -25.27 31.20
CA PRO A 388 -11.92 -23.83 30.94
C PRO A 388 -10.82 -23.30 30.01
N ARG A 389 -11.15 -22.43 29.06
CA ARG A 389 -10.19 -21.75 28.17
C ARG A 389 -10.53 -20.26 27.97
N GLY A 390 -9.52 -19.45 27.67
CA GLY A 390 -9.73 -18.05 27.30
C GLY A 390 -10.48 -17.92 25.97
N VAL A 391 -11.42 -16.98 25.91
CA VAL A 391 -12.19 -16.64 24.70
C VAL A 391 -12.05 -15.13 24.47
N LEU A 392 -11.60 -14.71 23.27
CA LEU A 392 -11.31 -13.33 22.89
C LEU A 392 -12.04 -12.96 21.60
#